data_AF-A0A1N6LY04-F1
#
_entry.id   AF-A0A1N6LY04-F1
#
_cell.length_a   1.000
_cell.length_b   1.000
_cell.length_c   1.000
_cell.angle_alpha   90.00
_cell.angle_beta   90.00
_cell.angle_gamma   90.00
#
_symmetry.space_group_name_H-M   'P 1'
#
loop_
_entity.id
_entity.type
_entity.pdbx_description
1 polymer ?
#
loop_
_entity_poly.entity_id
_entity_poly.type
_entity_poly.pdbx_seq_one_letter_code
_entity_poly.pdbx_strand_id
1 'polypeptide(L)'
;MTTEDPLLQQFQQIQEIQNQIEHLNTQIARFQHKIKQKSIKLKRLEAGIESLDSISENNTVYKQVSHMLLSLPKKELKNQLVKDKESFEDLPKLQSIKDQLISRLSSLNVQLLELHKQVQKSASASIITPKG
;
A
#
# COMPACT_ATOMS: atom_id res chain seq x y z
N MET A 1 0.17 -10.48 -44.49
CA MET A 1 0.58 -9.66 -43.33
C MET A 1 -0.56 -8.70 -43.05
N THR A 2 -1.36 -8.98 -42.04
CA THR A 2 -2.54 -8.20 -41.68
C THR A 2 -2.08 -6.90 -41.02
N THR A 3 -2.20 -5.78 -41.73
CA THR A 3 -2.13 -4.44 -41.12
C THR A 3 -3.34 -4.32 -40.20
N GLU A 4 -3.14 -4.64 -38.92
CA GLU A 4 -4.14 -4.31 -37.90
C GLU A 4 -4.39 -2.81 -37.92
N ASP A 5 -5.66 -2.42 -37.80
CA ASP A 5 -6.08 -1.03 -37.72
C ASP A 5 -5.34 -0.36 -36.54
N PRO A 6 -4.56 0.71 -36.78
CA PRO A 6 -3.83 1.43 -35.73
C PRO A 6 -4.74 1.87 -34.57
N LEU A 7 -6.02 2.14 -34.85
CA LEU A 7 -7.01 2.51 -33.85
C LEU A 7 -7.33 1.32 -32.92
N LEU A 8 -7.47 0.11 -33.50
CA LEU A 8 -7.74 -1.11 -32.75
C LEU A 8 -6.58 -1.46 -31.79
N GLN A 9 -5.34 -1.30 -32.26
CA GLN A 9 -4.15 -1.49 -31.41
C GLN A 9 -4.12 -0.50 -30.23
N GLN A 10 -4.43 0.78 -30.49
CA GLN A 10 -4.53 1.80 -29.43
C GLN A 10 -5.63 1.48 -28.41
N PHE A 11 -6.79 0.96 -28.86
CA PHE A 11 -7.85 0.50 -27.95
C PHE A 11 -7.42 -0.68 -27.09
N GLN A 12 -6.72 -1.67 -27.66
CA GLN A 12 -6.20 -2.82 -26.91
C GLN A 12 -5.19 -2.38 -25.84
N GLN A 13 -4.29 -1.44 -26.17
CA GLN A 13 -3.33 -0.87 -25.22
C GLN A 13 -4.02 -0.12 -24.07
N ILE A 14 -5.08 0.65 -24.37
CA ILE A 14 -5.90 1.33 -23.35
C ILE A 14 -6.52 0.31 -22.39
N GLN A 15 -7.12 -0.76 -22.91
CA GLN A 15 -7.71 -1.82 -22.08
C GLN A 15 -6.66 -2.51 -21.20
N GLU A 16 -5.48 -2.78 -21.74
CA GLU A 16 -4.39 -3.39 -20.97
C GLU A 16 -3.94 -2.47 -19.82
N ILE A 17 -3.73 -1.17 -20.09
CA ILE A 17 -3.33 -0.20 -19.06
C ILE A 17 -4.41 -0.06 -17.99
N GLN A 18 -5.69 -0.05 -18.38
CA GLN A 18 -6.81 -0.02 -17.42
C GLN A 18 -6.81 -1.24 -16.49
N ASN A 19 -6.58 -2.44 -17.03
CA ASN A 19 -6.46 -3.67 -16.23
C ASN A 19 -5.25 -3.60 -15.28
N GLN A 20 -4.10 -3.08 -15.73
CA GLN A 20 -2.92 -2.90 -14.88
C GLN A 20 -3.19 -1.89 -13.75
N ILE A 21 -3.91 -0.80 -14.03
CA ILE A 21 -4.33 0.21 -13.03
C ILE A 21 -5.24 -0.42 -11.97
N GLU A 22 -6.25 -1.19 -12.36
CA GLU A 22 -7.14 -1.88 -11.43
C GLU A 22 -6.39 -2.84 -10.52
N HIS A 23 -5.47 -3.62 -11.10
CA HIS A 23 -4.63 -4.54 -10.36
C HIS A 23 -3.74 -3.82 -9.34
N LEU A 24 -3.09 -2.73 -9.72
CA LEU A 24 -2.27 -1.91 -8.82
C LEU A 24 -3.08 -1.29 -7.70
N ASN A 25 -4.28 -0.76 -8.00
CA ASN A 25 -5.18 -0.20 -6.97
C ASN A 25 -5.53 -1.24 -5.91
N THR A 26 -5.83 -2.47 -6.33
CA THR A 26 -6.10 -3.58 -5.41
C THR A 26 -4.89 -3.90 -4.54
N GLN A 27 -3.69 -3.95 -5.11
CA GLN A 27 -2.46 -4.16 -4.34
C GLN A 27 -2.21 -3.03 -3.34
N ILE A 28 -2.33 -1.78 -3.77
CA ILE A 28 -2.14 -0.59 -2.91
C ILE A 28 -3.10 -0.65 -1.71
N ALA A 29 -4.38 -0.95 -1.93
CA ALA A 29 -5.36 -1.07 -0.87
C ALA A 29 -4.98 -2.17 0.16
N ARG A 30 -4.48 -3.33 -0.31
CA ARG A 30 -4.00 -4.42 0.56
C ARG A 30 -2.79 -3.98 1.40
N PHE A 31 -1.80 -3.31 0.79
CA PHE A 31 -0.64 -2.80 1.52
C PHE A 31 -1.02 -1.71 2.52
N GLN A 32 -1.89 -0.77 2.13
CA GLN A 32 -2.41 0.27 3.04
C GLN A 32 -3.06 -0.34 4.27
N HIS A 33 -3.92 -1.35 4.08
CA HIS A 33 -4.56 -2.04 5.19
C HIS A 33 -3.55 -2.72 6.11
N LYS A 34 -2.59 -3.46 5.55
CA LYS A 34 -1.53 -4.15 6.31
C LYS A 34 -0.66 -3.17 7.10
N ILE A 35 -0.25 -2.05 6.49
CA ILE A 35 0.54 -1.00 7.13
C ILE A 35 -0.25 -0.36 8.28
N LYS A 36 -1.53 -0.03 8.07
CA LYS A 36 -2.38 0.56 9.11
C LYS A 36 -2.50 -0.37 10.32
N GLN A 37 -2.78 -1.66 10.10
CA GLN A 37 -2.87 -2.63 11.19
C GLN A 37 -1.55 -2.76 11.96
N LYS A 38 -0.43 -2.88 11.26
CA LYS A 38 0.90 -2.99 11.89
C LYS A 38 1.26 -1.71 12.65
N SER A 39 0.99 -0.53 12.09
CA SER A 39 1.27 0.76 12.75
C SER A 39 0.47 0.94 14.03
N ILE A 40 -0.80 0.56 14.06
CA ILE A 40 -1.61 0.61 15.29
C ILE A 40 -1.03 -0.31 16.37
N LYS A 41 -0.64 -1.54 16.01
CA LYS A 41 0.00 -2.47 16.94
C LYS A 41 1.32 -1.92 17.48
N LEU A 42 2.16 -1.37 16.61
CA LEU A 42 3.43 -0.74 16.98
C LEU A 42 3.22 0.40 17.98
N LYS A 43 2.29 1.33 17.71
CA LYS A 43 1.98 2.43 18.63
C LYS A 43 1.48 1.95 19.99
N ARG A 44 0.70 0.85 20.03
CA ARG A 44 0.24 0.25 21.30
C ARG A 44 1.40 -0.34 22.10
N LEU A 45 2.35 -0.99 21.43
CA LEU A 45 3.56 -1.51 22.08
C LEU A 45 4.42 -0.36 22.64
N GLU A 46 4.61 0.70 21.86
CA GLU A 46 5.34 1.91 22.29
C GLU A 46 4.71 2.57 23.51
N ALA A 47 3.40 2.80 23.47
CA ALA A 47 2.64 3.33 24.60
C ALA A 47 2.72 2.41 25.83
N GLY A 48 2.70 1.08 25.62
CA GLY A 48 2.87 0.10 26.69
C GLY A 48 4.25 0.18 27.35
N ILE A 49 5.31 0.34 26.56
CA ILE A 49 6.69 0.50 27.06
C ILE A 49 6.82 1.81 27.85
N GLU A 50 6.33 2.93 27.31
CA GLU A 50 6.34 4.23 27.98
C GLU A 50 5.53 4.21 29.29
N SER A 51 4.38 3.55 29.28
CA SER A 51 3.56 3.34 30.48
C SER A 51 4.33 2.56 31.54
N LEU A 52 5.03 1.48 31.17
CA LEU A 52 5.86 0.75 32.12
C LEU A 52 7.00 1.60 32.67
N ASP A 53 7.61 2.47 31.85
CA ASP A 53 8.71 3.33 32.28
C ASP A 53 8.29 4.39 33.30
N SER A 54 7.06 4.88 33.22
CA SER A 54 6.50 5.82 34.20
C SER A 54 6.06 5.19 35.52
N ILE A 55 5.95 3.86 35.59
CA ILE A 55 5.54 3.13 36.79
C ILE A 55 6.75 2.86 37.71
N SER A 56 6.62 3.08 39.02
CA SER A 56 7.65 2.74 40.02
C SER A 56 7.91 1.23 40.10
N GLU A 57 9.13 0.81 40.43
CA GLU A 57 9.50 -0.61 40.53
C GLU A 57 8.72 -1.39 41.59
N ASN A 58 8.18 -0.69 42.60
CA ASN A 58 7.39 -1.29 43.68
C ASN A 58 5.95 -1.62 43.27
N ASN A 59 5.52 -1.21 42.08
CA ASN A 59 4.15 -1.46 41.63
C ASN A 59 4.06 -2.81 40.92
N THR A 60 3.01 -3.55 41.25
CA THR A 60 2.68 -4.79 40.53
C THR A 60 2.14 -4.45 39.14
N VAL A 61 2.72 -5.07 38.11
CA VAL A 61 2.24 -4.95 36.73
C VAL A 61 1.64 -6.27 36.26
N TYR A 62 0.62 -6.17 35.41
CA TYR A 62 -0.11 -7.32 34.90
C TYR A 62 -0.14 -7.32 33.39
N LYS A 63 0.05 -8.48 32.79
CA LYS A 63 -0.22 -8.73 31.37
C LYS A 63 -1.60 -9.34 31.24
N GLN A 64 -2.46 -8.70 30.46
CA GLN A 64 -3.75 -9.29 30.10
C GLN A 64 -3.56 -10.29 28.95
N VAL A 65 -4.02 -11.53 29.16
CA VAL A 65 -4.09 -12.57 28.13
C VAL A 65 -5.52 -13.06 28.08
N SER A 66 -6.24 -12.69 27.01
CA SER A 66 -7.68 -12.91 26.87
C SER A 66 -8.46 -12.32 28.06
N HIS A 67 -8.93 -13.18 28.98
CA HIS A 67 -9.69 -12.78 30.17
C HIS A 67 -8.90 -12.92 31.49
N MET A 68 -7.61 -13.27 31.42
CA MET A 68 -6.75 -13.48 32.59
C MET A 68 -5.71 -12.36 32.74
N LEU A 69 -5.38 -12.03 33.99
CA LEU A 69 -4.30 -11.11 34.35
C LEU A 69 -3.14 -11.90 34.94
N LEU A 70 -1.98 -11.85 34.29
CA LEU A 70 -0.76 -12.50 34.73
C LEU A 70 0.17 -11.47 35.36
N SER A 71 0.47 -11.64 36.65
CA SER A 71 1.49 -10.83 37.32
C SER A 71 2.86 -11.21 36.76
N LEU A 72 3.59 -10.21 36.25
CA LEU A 72 4.92 -10.41 35.66
C LEU A 72 5.87 -9.35 36.21
N PRO A 73 7.18 -9.66 36.35
CA PRO A 73 8.16 -8.63 36.64
C PRO A 73 8.14 -7.53 35.57
N LYS A 74 8.15 -6.27 35.98
CA LYS A 74 8.16 -5.10 35.07
C LYS A 74 9.22 -5.23 33.97
N LYS A 75 10.43 -5.62 34.35
CA LYS A 75 11.56 -5.80 33.42
C LYS A 75 11.26 -6.87 32.37
N GLU A 76 10.66 -7.98 32.77
CA GLU A 76 10.31 -9.07 31.85
C GLU A 76 9.22 -8.64 30.87
N LEU A 77 8.16 -7.98 31.38
CA LEU A 77 7.08 -7.48 30.54
C LEU A 77 7.59 -6.43 29.54
N LYS A 78 8.47 -5.51 29.97
CA LYS A 78 9.11 -4.53 29.08
C LYS A 78 9.95 -5.23 27.99
N ASN A 79 10.77 -6.20 28.36
CA ASN A 79 11.58 -6.95 27.39
C ASN A 79 10.72 -7.68 26.36
N GLN A 80 9.58 -8.25 26.78
CA GLN A 80 8.63 -8.87 25.86
C GLN A 80 8.06 -7.84 24.86
N LEU A 81 7.62 -6.66 25.34
CA LEU A 81 7.10 -5.61 24.47
C LEU A 81 8.15 -5.06 23.49
N VAL A 82 9.41 -4.94 23.92
CA VAL A 82 10.53 -4.54 23.05
C VAL A 82 10.79 -5.59 21.97
N LYS A 83 10.84 -6.88 22.34
CA LYS A 83 10.99 -7.97 21.38
C LYS A 83 9.82 -8.03 20.38
N ASP A 84 8.59 -7.81 20.87
CA ASP A 84 7.42 -7.73 19.99
C ASP A 84 7.52 -6.53 19.06
N LYS A 85 8.08 -5.39 19.50
CA LYS A 85 8.32 -4.20 18.68
C LYS A 85 9.30 -4.48 17.53
N GLU A 86 10.38 -5.21 17.79
CA GLU A 86 11.38 -5.60 16.77
C GLU A 86 10.76 -6.39 15.61
N SER A 87 9.69 -7.15 15.86
CA SER A 87 8.96 -7.87 14.80
C SER A 87 8.29 -6.96 13.74
N PHE A 88 8.26 -5.63 13.96
CA PHE A 88 7.70 -4.63 13.05
C PHE A 88 8.76 -3.87 12.23
N GLU A 89 10.02 -4.32 12.22
CA GLU A 89 11.10 -3.78 11.37
C GLU A 89 10.78 -3.80 9.86
N ASP A 90 9.82 -4.62 9.42
CA ASP A 90 9.36 -4.70 8.04
C ASP A 90 8.44 -3.53 7.62
N LEU A 91 7.94 -2.73 8.56
CA LEU A 91 6.97 -1.67 8.29
C LEU A 91 7.51 -0.60 7.31
N PRO A 92 8.75 -0.10 7.42
CA PRO A 92 9.34 0.81 6.43
C PRO A 92 9.46 0.18 5.04
N LYS A 93 9.76 -1.13 4.97
CA LYS A 93 9.85 -1.86 3.69
C LYS A 93 8.47 -1.94 3.03
N LEU A 94 7.42 -2.26 3.80
CA LEU A 94 6.04 -2.27 3.30
C LEU A 94 5.60 -0.88 2.80
N GLN A 95 5.99 0.18 3.52
CA GLN A 95 5.72 1.55 3.12
C GLN A 95 6.43 1.90 1.79
N SER A 96 7.70 1.52 1.64
CA SER A 96 8.45 1.71 0.40
C SER A 96 7.81 0.99 -0.79
N ILE A 97 7.39 -0.27 -0.61
CA ILE A 97 6.69 -1.04 -1.66
C ILE A 97 5.39 -0.34 -2.07
N LYS A 98 4.58 0.12 -1.12
CA LYS A 98 3.36 0.87 -1.40
C LYS A 98 3.67 2.13 -2.22
N ASP A 99 4.71 2.86 -1.86
CA ASP A 99 5.09 4.11 -2.52
C ASP A 99 5.60 3.85 -3.96
N GLN A 100 6.32 2.75 -4.18
CA GLN A 100 6.68 2.28 -5.53
C GLN A 100 5.45 1.93 -6.37
N LEU A 101 4.45 1.24 -5.79
CA LEU A 101 3.21 0.92 -6.49
C LEU A 101 2.41 2.18 -6.85
N ILE A 102 2.37 3.18 -5.95
CA ILE A 102 1.72 4.47 -6.21
C ILE A 102 2.45 5.22 -7.34
N SER A 103 3.78 5.25 -7.33
CA SER A 103 4.57 5.86 -8.41
C SER A 103 4.31 5.20 -9.75
N ARG A 104 4.26 3.86 -9.79
CA ARG A 104 3.92 3.10 -11.01
C ARG A 104 2.50 3.40 -11.48
N LEU A 105 1.53 3.47 -10.56
CA LEU A 105 0.15 3.84 -10.87
C LEU A 105 0.07 5.25 -11.48
N SER A 106 0.79 6.22 -10.92
CA SER A 106 0.86 7.58 -11.47
C SER A 106 1.43 7.59 -12.89
N SER A 107 2.49 6.83 -13.16
CA SER A 107 3.05 6.68 -14.51
C SER A 107 2.04 6.10 -15.50
N LEU A 108 1.33 5.02 -15.12
CA LEU A 108 0.31 4.41 -15.98
C LEU A 108 -0.87 5.34 -16.26
N ASN A 109 -1.30 6.14 -15.27
CA ASN A 109 -2.34 7.14 -15.48
C ASN A 109 -1.92 8.21 -16.50
N VAL A 110 -0.65 8.66 -16.47
CA VAL A 110 -0.12 9.60 -17.47
C VAL A 110 -0.13 8.96 -18.86
N GLN A 111 0.36 7.72 -18.98
CA GLN A 111 0.36 6.98 -20.25
C GLN A 111 -1.07 6.80 -20.80
N LEU A 112 -2.04 6.46 -19.95
CA LEU A 112 -3.44 6.31 -20.32
C LEU A 112 -4.02 7.63 -20.86
N LEU A 113 -3.76 8.75 -20.18
CA LEU A 113 -4.22 10.07 -20.61
C LEU A 113 -3.60 10.48 -21.95
N GLU A 114 -2.33 10.17 -22.16
CA GLU A 114 -1.64 10.46 -23.42
C GLU A 114 -2.20 9.61 -24.57
N LEU A 115 -2.41 8.31 -24.35
CA LEU A 115 -3.03 7.42 -25.33
C LEU A 115 -4.45 7.86 -25.68
N HIS A 116 -5.27 8.25 -24.71
CA HIS A 116 -6.60 8.81 -24.99
C HIS A 116 -6.54 10.05 -25.88
N LYS A 117 -5.59 10.96 -25.64
CA LYS A 117 -5.39 12.14 -26.50
C LYS A 117 -4.95 11.76 -27.91
N GLN A 118 -4.09 10.75 -28.04
CA GLN A 118 -3.65 10.25 -29.35
C GLN A 118 -4.83 9.64 -30.11
N VAL A 119 -5.63 8.76 -29.49
CA VAL A 119 -6.84 8.18 -30.11
C VAL A 119 -7.81 9.25 -30.57
N GLN A 120 -8.07 10.28 -29.75
CA GLN A 120 -8.94 11.40 -30.14
C GLN A 120 -8.42 12.14 -31.38
N LYS A 121 -7.11 12.42 -31.44
CA LYS A 121 -6.49 13.06 -32.60
C LYS A 121 -6.57 12.18 -33.86
N SER A 122 -6.27 10.89 -33.73
CA SER A 122 -6.36 9.91 -34.82
C SER A 122 -7.79 9.81 -35.38
N ALA A 123 -8.78 9.71 -34.49
CA ALA A 123 -10.20 9.65 -34.87
C ALA A 123 -10.67 10.93 -35.56
N SER A 124 -10.19 12.10 -35.11
CA SER A 124 -10.52 13.40 -35.71
C SER A 124 -9.90 13.57 -37.10
N ALA A 125 -8.66 13.11 -37.30
CA ALA A 125 -7.94 13.22 -38.57
C ALA A 125 -8.54 12.32 -39.67
N SER A 126 -9.01 11.12 -39.32
CA SER A 126 -9.66 10.19 -40.27
C SER A 126 -11.03 10.67 -40.79
N ILE A 127 -11.66 11.64 -40.14
CA ILE A 127 -12.96 12.23 -40.57
C ILE A 127 -12.75 13.36 -41.60
N ILE A 128 -11.55 13.97 -41.65
CA ILE A 128 -11.29 15.20 -42.43
C ILE A 128 -10.63 14.91 -43.79
N THR A 129 -10.16 13.70 -44.07
CA THR A 129 -9.73 13.30 -45.42
C THR A 129 -10.94 12.82 -46.23
N PRO A 130 -11.48 13.61 -47.17
CA PRO A 130 -12.46 13.07 -48.12
C PRO A 130 -11.72 12.09 -49.03
N LYS A 131 -12.31 10.92 -49.23
CA LYS A 131 -11.89 9.99 -50.30
C LYS A 131 -11.97 10.75 -51.62
N GLY A 132 -10.81 11.10 -52.17
CA GLY A 132 -10.65 11.50 -53.57
C GLY A 132 -10.75 10.28 -54.47
#